data_AF-A0A841RRG5-F1
#
_entry.id   AF-A0A841RRG5-F1
#
_cell.length_a   1.000
_cell.length_b   1.000
_cell.length_c   1.000
_cell.angle_alpha   90.00
_cell.angle_beta   90.00
_cell.angle_gamma   90.00
#
_symmetry.space_group_name_H-M   'P 1'
#
loop_
_entity.id
_entity.type
_entity.pdbx_description
1 polymer ?
#
loop_
_entity_poly.entity_id
_entity_poly.type
_entity_poly.pdbx_seq_one_letter_code
_entity_poly.pdbx_strand_id
1 'polypeptide(L)'
;MDIYDIHEKHIHRSIISLLKKDDLFLLYYKDSEFRSCSHDCYAELIKKNPFLKDQTEMLFLFIKDYHNIQSQKAINAPSENLTEEINEWLEKTWHKYKVNIWAFASNYLERFSDDNTLWPTKHKIKNKESWRPYIYDYKQKTNLFNLNTLYTRNSKKPFIKGKKQYLEIIMMYIWLHSIWGDEDNYWDEYMDKSIK
;
A
#
# COMPACT_ATOMS: atom_id res chain seq x y z
N MET A 1 22.77 -28.88 6.30
CA MET A 1 21.67 -27.94 6.02
C MET A 1 20.47 -28.45 6.76
N ASP A 2 20.19 -27.82 7.90
CA ASP A 2 19.26 -28.32 8.90
C ASP A 2 17.82 -28.23 8.43
N ILE A 3 17.03 -29.26 8.74
CA ILE A 3 15.57 -29.31 8.51
C ILE A 3 14.88 -28.07 9.13
N TYR A 4 15.46 -27.52 10.20
CA TYR A 4 15.06 -26.28 10.85
C TYR A 4 15.06 -25.05 9.92
N ASP A 5 16.12 -24.89 9.12
CA ASP A 5 16.30 -23.74 8.22
C ASP A 5 15.31 -23.80 7.03
N ILE A 6 14.86 -25.01 6.66
CA ILE A 6 13.82 -25.21 5.65
C ILE A 6 12.44 -24.85 6.22
N HIS A 7 12.09 -25.34 7.41
CA HIS A 7 10.81 -25.04 8.04
C HIS A 7 10.64 -23.55 8.33
N GLU A 8 11.69 -22.88 8.81
CA GLU A 8 11.68 -21.44 9.08
C GLU A 8 11.45 -20.61 7.81
N LYS A 9 12.17 -20.92 6.71
CA LYS A 9 11.98 -20.26 5.41
C LYS A 9 10.56 -20.44 4.85
N HIS A 10 9.97 -21.62 5.00
CA HIS A 10 8.59 -21.87 4.57
C HIS A 10 7.57 -21.10 5.41
N ILE A 11 7.80 -20.95 6.71
CA ILE A 11 6.96 -20.12 7.57
C ILE A 11 7.09 -18.65 7.22
N HIS A 12 8.30 -18.11 7.06
CA HIS A 12 8.49 -16.71 6.69
C HIS A 12 7.73 -16.36 5.40
N ARG A 13 7.76 -17.25 4.39
CA ARG A 13 6.97 -17.09 3.16
C ARG A 13 5.46 -17.11 3.44
N SER A 14 5.00 -17.99 4.34
CA SER A 14 3.60 -18.10 4.71
C SER A 14 3.10 -16.85 5.45
N ILE A 15 3.88 -16.34 6.41
CA ILE A 15 3.60 -15.09 7.11
C ILE A 15 3.55 -13.95 6.10
N ILE A 16 4.58 -13.79 5.26
CA ILE A 16 4.61 -12.75 4.23
C ILE A 16 3.40 -12.82 3.30
N SER A 17 2.97 -14.02 2.90
CA SER A 17 1.77 -14.22 2.10
C SER A 17 0.50 -13.73 2.81
N LEU A 18 0.38 -13.95 4.12
CA LEU A 18 -0.72 -13.41 4.93
C LEU A 18 -0.65 -11.88 5.03
N LEU A 19 0.52 -11.31 5.31
CA LEU A 19 0.72 -9.86 5.40
C LEU A 19 0.39 -9.15 4.08
N LYS A 20 0.71 -9.77 2.95
CA LYS A 20 0.36 -9.27 1.61
C LYS A 20 -1.14 -9.27 1.33
N LYS A 21 -1.99 -9.90 2.14
CA LYS A 21 -3.46 -9.80 1.98
C LYS A 21 -4.02 -8.54 2.61
N ASP A 22 -3.36 -8.00 3.64
CA ASP A 22 -3.73 -6.72 4.21
C ASP A 22 -3.20 -5.60 3.30
N ASP A 23 -4.11 -4.84 2.70
CA ASP A 23 -3.79 -3.69 1.86
C ASP A 23 -3.40 -2.45 2.67
N LEU A 24 -3.62 -2.45 4.00
CA LEU A 24 -3.27 -1.35 4.91
C LEU A 24 -2.03 -1.63 5.74
N PHE A 25 -1.40 -2.80 5.59
CA PHE A 25 -0.25 -3.23 6.37
C PHE A 25 0.85 -2.17 6.45
N LEU A 26 1.19 -1.53 5.32
CA LEU A 26 2.25 -0.52 5.27
C LEU A 26 1.90 0.80 6.00
N LEU A 27 0.64 1.01 6.38
CA LEU A 27 0.21 2.14 7.21
C LEU A 27 0.22 1.84 8.71
N TYR A 28 0.66 0.65 9.14
CA TYR A 28 0.76 0.33 10.55
C TYR A 28 1.83 1.20 11.22
N TYR A 29 1.53 1.70 12.42
CA TYR A 29 2.44 2.58 13.17
C TYR A 29 2.40 2.36 14.68
N LYS A 30 1.36 1.69 15.20
CA LYS A 30 1.27 1.33 16.62
C LYS A 30 1.64 -0.12 16.83
N ASP A 31 2.33 -0.39 17.93
CA ASP A 31 2.56 -1.77 18.39
C ASP A 31 1.27 -2.58 18.51
N SER A 32 0.14 -1.97 18.90
CA SER A 32 -1.16 -2.65 18.95
C SER A 32 -1.62 -3.20 17.58
N GLU A 33 -1.31 -2.51 16.47
CA GLU A 33 -1.67 -2.98 15.12
C GLU A 33 -0.83 -4.21 14.75
N PHE A 34 0.48 -4.14 14.98
CA PHE A 34 1.39 -5.26 14.77
C PHE A 34 1.07 -6.46 15.66
N ARG A 35 0.69 -6.23 16.93
CA ARG A 35 0.26 -7.28 17.85
C ARG A 35 -1.00 -7.98 17.36
N SER A 36 -2.03 -7.22 16.98
CA SER A 36 -3.25 -7.79 16.40
C SER A 36 -2.92 -8.68 15.19
N CYS A 37 -2.12 -8.17 14.26
CA CYS A 37 -1.70 -8.90 13.08
C CYS A 37 -0.88 -10.16 13.42
N SER A 38 -0.02 -10.11 14.45
CA SER A 38 0.73 -11.28 14.91
C SER A 38 -0.18 -12.38 15.48
N HIS A 39 -1.25 -12.00 16.18
CA HIS A 39 -2.26 -12.94 16.68
C HIS A 39 -3.06 -13.56 15.53
N ASP A 40 -3.47 -12.76 14.54
CA ASP A 40 -4.17 -13.25 13.35
C ASP A 40 -3.30 -14.23 12.55
N CYS A 41 -2.02 -13.89 12.35
CA CYS A 41 -1.05 -14.78 11.71
C CYS A 41 -0.85 -16.07 12.51
N TYR A 42 -0.74 -15.98 13.84
CA TYR A 42 -0.61 -17.15 14.71
C TYR A 42 -1.82 -18.10 14.58
N ALA A 43 -3.05 -17.55 14.61
CA ALA A 43 -4.28 -18.32 14.50
C ALA A 43 -4.36 -19.11 13.19
N GLU A 44 -3.91 -18.53 12.08
CA GLU A 44 -3.87 -19.16 10.76
C GLU A 44 -2.78 -20.24 10.65
N LEU A 45 -1.63 -20.06 11.30
CA LEU A 45 -0.45 -20.89 11.09
C LEU A 45 -0.28 -22.02 12.12
N ILE A 46 -0.76 -21.86 13.35
CA ILE A 46 -0.46 -22.77 14.47
C ILE A 46 -0.90 -24.22 14.19
N LYS A 47 -2.04 -24.42 13.51
CA LYS A 47 -2.57 -25.76 13.21
C LYS A 47 -1.63 -26.59 12.33
N LYS A 48 -0.95 -25.94 11.39
CA LYS A 48 -0.01 -26.57 10.45
C LYS A 48 1.43 -26.53 10.96
N ASN A 49 1.71 -25.69 11.96
CA ASN A 49 3.05 -25.42 12.46
C ASN A 49 3.06 -25.40 14.01
N PRO A 50 2.94 -26.56 14.68
CA PRO A 50 2.86 -26.63 16.14
C PRO A 50 4.06 -26.00 16.87
N PHE A 51 5.22 -25.93 16.23
CA PHE A 51 6.42 -25.28 16.79
C PHE A 51 6.29 -23.77 16.98
N LEU A 52 5.27 -23.13 16.37
CA LEU A 52 4.94 -21.73 16.65
C LEU A 52 4.32 -21.54 18.03
N LYS A 53 3.96 -22.62 18.75
CA LYS A 53 3.41 -22.53 20.10
C LYS A 53 4.35 -21.70 20.98
N ASP A 54 3.78 -20.72 21.66
CA ASP A 54 4.48 -19.77 22.54
C ASP A 54 5.49 -18.85 21.80
N GLN A 55 5.46 -18.77 20.45
CA GLN A 55 6.34 -17.93 19.62
C GLN A 55 5.66 -16.65 19.10
N THR A 56 4.59 -16.17 19.76
CA THR A 56 3.88 -14.96 19.32
C THR A 56 4.74 -13.70 19.37
N GLU A 57 5.72 -13.64 20.28
CA GLU A 57 6.69 -12.54 20.33
C GLU A 57 7.60 -12.51 19.10
N MET A 58 8.11 -13.68 18.70
CA MET A 58 8.94 -13.80 17.50
C MET A 58 8.16 -13.42 16.25
N LEU A 59 6.88 -13.81 16.15
CA LEU A 59 6.00 -13.39 15.06
C LEU A 59 5.81 -11.86 15.04
N PHE A 60 5.56 -11.25 16.20
CA PHE A 60 5.43 -9.80 16.32
C PHE A 60 6.69 -9.07 15.84
N LEU A 61 7.88 -9.50 16.29
CA LEU A 61 9.15 -8.91 15.89
C LEU A 61 9.40 -9.07 14.39
N PHE A 62 9.20 -10.29 13.86
CA PHE A 62 9.34 -10.57 12.42
C PHE A 62 8.43 -9.68 11.57
N ILE A 63 7.15 -9.53 11.95
CA ILE A 63 6.19 -8.70 11.21
C ILE A 63 6.62 -7.23 11.22
N LYS A 64 7.08 -6.72 12.36
CA LYS A 64 7.55 -5.34 12.51
C LYS A 64 8.82 -5.08 11.69
N ASP A 65 9.77 -6.02 11.69
CA ASP A 65 10.97 -5.94 10.88
C ASP A 65 10.65 -6.01 9.38
N TYR A 66 9.75 -6.92 8.98
CA TYR A 66 9.29 -7.02 7.61
C TYR A 66 8.61 -5.73 7.12
N HIS A 67 7.75 -5.12 7.96
CA HIS A 67 7.13 -3.81 7.69
C HIS A 67 8.18 -2.72 7.48
N ASN A 68 9.17 -2.64 8.36
CA ASN A 68 10.25 -1.66 8.27
C ASN A 68 11.07 -1.84 6.99
N ILE A 69 11.44 -3.08 6.65
CA ILE A 69 12.15 -3.40 5.40
C ILE A 69 11.31 -2.99 4.19
N GLN A 70 10.01 -3.32 4.13
CA GLN A 70 9.17 -2.90 3.00
C GLN A 70 9.03 -1.38 2.92
N SER A 71 8.89 -0.71 4.06
CA SER A 71 8.77 0.74 4.13
C SER A 71 10.05 1.45 3.68
N GLN A 72 11.22 0.83 3.80
CA GLN A 72 12.49 1.40 3.32
C GLN A 72 12.77 1.16 1.83
N LYS A 73 12.11 0.16 1.21
CA LYS A 73 12.36 -0.18 -0.21
C LYS A 73 11.91 0.91 -1.17
N ALA A 74 10.82 1.61 -0.85
CA ALA A 74 10.43 2.76 -1.64
C ALA A 74 11.27 3.95 -1.19
N ILE A 75 11.97 4.59 -2.12
CA ILE A 75 12.58 5.88 -1.84
C ILE A 75 11.41 6.83 -1.55
N ASN A 76 11.29 7.29 -0.30
CA ASN A 76 10.58 8.54 -0.02
C ASN A 76 11.43 9.66 -0.63
N ALA A 77 11.47 9.72 -1.96
CA ALA A 77 12.16 10.79 -2.65
C ALA A 77 11.17 11.94 -2.70
N PRO A 78 11.54 13.12 -2.15
CA PRO A 78 10.94 14.35 -2.61
C PRO A 78 10.98 14.34 -4.14
N SER A 79 9.81 14.49 -4.76
CA SER A 79 9.74 14.63 -6.21
C SER A 79 9.67 16.12 -6.50
N GLU A 80 10.48 16.59 -7.45
CA GLU A 80 10.37 17.95 -7.99
C GLU A 80 8.99 18.20 -8.64
N ASN A 81 8.29 17.13 -9.01
CA ASN A 81 6.94 17.18 -9.57
C ASN A 81 5.85 17.32 -8.50
N LEU A 82 6.18 17.19 -7.21
CA LEU A 82 5.26 17.37 -6.10
C LEU A 82 5.46 18.72 -5.42
N THR A 83 4.38 19.28 -4.86
CA THR A 83 4.46 20.50 -4.06
C THR A 83 5.26 20.28 -2.78
N GLU A 84 5.94 21.31 -2.30
CA GLU A 84 6.71 21.28 -1.05
C GLU A 84 5.89 20.75 0.14
N GLU A 85 4.61 21.12 0.26
CA GLU A 85 3.77 20.67 1.37
C GLU A 85 3.56 19.14 1.38
N ILE A 86 3.47 18.52 0.19
CA ILE A 86 3.35 17.06 0.06
C ILE A 86 4.68 16.40 0.43
N ASN A 87 5.80 16.93 -0.07
CA ASN A 87 7.13 16.42 0.25
C ASN A 87 7.41 16.49 1.76
N GLU A 88 7.15 17.63 2.40
CA GLU A 88 7.26 17.77 3.85
C GLU A 88 6.35 16.81 4.62
N TRP A 89 5.12 16.59 4.14
CA TRP A 89 4.19 15.66 4.77
C TRP A 89 4.72 14.22 4.73
N LEU A 90 5.28 13.79 3.59
CA LEU A 90 5.91 12.48 3.44
C LEU A 90 7.09 12.31 4.40
N GLU A 91 7.98 13.28 4.42
CA GLU A 91 9.17 13.29 5.27
C GLU A 91 8.80 13.26 6.76
N LYS A 92 7.92 14.17 7.20
CA LYS A 92 7.43 14.23 8.60
C LYS A 92 6.74 12.94 9.01
N THR A 93 5.96 12.32 8.11
CA THR A 93 5.28 11.05 8.37
C THR A 93 6.28 9.93 8.59
N TRP A 94 7.31 9.85 7.75
CA TRP A 94 8.39 8.89 7.90
C TRP A 94 9.16 9.07 9.21
N HIS A 95 9.62 10.29 9.52
CA HIS A 95 10.41 10.52 10.72
C HIS A 95 9.63 10.24 12.01
N LYS A 96 8.36 10.65 12.07
CA LYS A 96 7.55 10.55 13.29
C LYS A 96 6.91 9.17 13.48
N TYR A 97 6.40 8.56 12.41
CA TYR A 97 5.59 7.34 12.49
C TYR A 97 6.28 6.12 11.91
N LYS A 98 7.45 6.26 11.25
CA LYS A 98 8.12 5.19 10.49
C LYS A 98 7.22 4.56 9.43
N VAL A 99 6.30 5.36 8.91
CA VAL A 99 5.38 4.97 7.82
C VAL A 99 5.85 5.63 6.54
N ASN A 100 6.04 4.82 5.51
CA ASN A 100 6.32 5.29 4.15
C ASN A 100 5.03 5.29 3.34
N ILE A 101 4.46 6.48 3.13
CA ILE A 101 3.20 6.65 2.37
C ILE A 101 3.40 6.31 0.90
N TRP A 102 4.57 6.59 0.33
CA TRP A 102 4.88 6.21 -1.05
C TRP A 102 4.87 4.69 -1.23
N ALA A 103 5.56 3.97 -0.35
CA ALA A 103 5.59 2.50 -0.35
C ALA A 103 4.17 1.92 -0.26
N PHE A 104 3.35 2.48 0.63
CA PHE A 104 1.94 2.12 0.74
C PHE A 104 1.18 2.37 -0.56
N ALA A 105 1.27 3.58 -1.11
CA ALA A 105 0.53 3.96 -2.32
C ALA A 105 0.95 3.11 -3.53
N SER A 106 2.25 2.88 -3.72
CA SER A 106 2.76 1.98 -4.76
C SER A 106 2.25 0.56 -4.60
N ASN A 107 2.30 0.00 -3.39
CA ASN A 107 1.83 -1.36 -3.16
C ASN A 107 0.32 -1.51 -3.34
N TYR A 108 -0.46 -0.50 -2.92
CA TYR A 108 -1.89 -0.49 -3.18
C TYR A 108 -2.19 -0.42 -4.67
N LEU A 109 -1.51 0.46 -5.41
CA LEU A 109 -1.77 0.68 -6.83
C LEU A 109 -1.35 -0.49 -7.71
N GLU A 110 -0.28 -1.22 -7.36
CA GLU A 110 0.11 -2.47 -8.03
C GLU A 110 -1.01 -3.51 -7.95
N ARG A 111 -1.59 -3.72 -6.77
CA ARG A 111 -2.76 -4.61 -6.61
C ARG A 111 -3.98 -4.07 -7.34
N PHE A 112 -4.19 -2.75 -7.26
CA PHE A 112 -5.29 -2.09 -7.93
C PHE A 112 -5.20 -2.25 -9.45
N SER A 113 -4.02 -2.12 -10.07
CA SER A 113 -3.85 -2.26 -11.52
C SER A 113 -4.09 -3.68 -12.01
N ASP A 114 -3.74 -4.68 -11.19
CA ASP A 114 -3.82 -6.09 -11.54
C ASP A 114 -5.24 -6.67 -11.38
N ASP A 115 -6.03 -6.09 -10.47
CA ASP A 115 -7.38 -6.57 -10.16
C ASP A 115 -8.45 -5.54 -10.54
N ASN A 116 -9.01 -5.70 -11.74
CA ASN A 116 -10.09 -4.84 -12.22
C ASN A 116 -11.37 -4.93 -11.37
N THR A 117 -11.54 -5.93 -10.50
CA THR A 117 -12.70 -5.99 -9.60
C THR A 117 -12.69 -4.87 -8.56
N LEU A 118 -11.51 -4.29 -8.28
CA LEU A 118 -11.33 -3.15 -7.38
C LEU A 118 -11.72 -1.81 -8.02
N TRP A 119 -11.85 -1.75 -9.35
CA TRP A 119 -12.14 -0.51 -10.04
C TRP A 119 -13.63 -0.15 -9.91
N PRO A 120 -13.96 1.10 -9.55
CA PRO A 120 -15.36 1.54 -9.57
C PRO A 120 -15.95 1.39 -10.97
N THR A 121 -17.21 0.96 -11.08
CA THR A 121 -17.86 0.68 -12.39
C THR A 121 -17.77 1.86 -13.37
N LYS A 122 -17.86 3.10 -12.86
CA LYS A 122 -17.77 4.33 -13.67
C LYS A 122 -16.38 4.58 -14.26
N HIS A 123 -15.35 3.90 -13.77
CA HIS A 123 -13.98 4.00 -14.23
C HIS A 123 -13.58 2.81 -15.12
N LYS A 124 -14.50 1.90 -15.44
CA LYS A 124 -14.20 0.77 -16.33
C LYS A 124 -14.54 1.13 -17.77
N ILE A 125 -13.52 1.31 -18.59
CA ILE A 125 -13.68 1.41 -20.05
C ILE A 125 -13.52 0.01 -20.64
N LYS A 126 -14.48 -0.46 -21.44
CA LYS A 126 -14.32 -1.75 -22.14
C LYS A 126 -13.16 -1.67 -23.11
N ASN A 127 -12.23 -2.62 -23.00
CA ASN A 127 -11.17 -2.82 -23.96
C ASN A 127 -11.63 -3.81 -25.03
N LYS A 128 -11.06 -3.69 -26.24
CA LYS A 128 -11.33 -4.64 -27.34
C LYS A 128 -10.58 -5.96 -27.15
N GLU A 129 -9.52 -5.96 -26.35
CA GLU A 129 -8.66 -7.12 -26.12
C GLU A 129 -9.25 -8.04 -25.05
N SER A 130 -9.34 -9.33 -25.35
CA SER A 130 -9.92 -10.35 -24.46
C SER A 130 -9.07 -10.62 -23.21
N TRP A 131 -7.75 -10.46 -23.29
CA TRP A 131 -6.82 -10.72 -22.18
C TRP A 131 -6.79 -9.59 -21.15
N ARG A 132 -7.23 -8.38 -21.51
CA ARG A 132 -7.41 -7.24 -20.60
C ARG A 132 -8.73 -6.54 -20.92
N PRO A 133 -9.88 -7.07 -20.46
CA PRO A 133 -11.20 -6.64 -20.92
C PRO A 133 -11.58 -5.22 -20.51
N TYR A 134 -10.84 -4.60 -19.59
CA TYR A 134 -11.09 -3.24 -19.12
C TYR A 134 -9.81 -2.42 -19.05
N ILE A 135 -9.94 -1.13 -19.31
CA ILE A 135 -8.95 -0.07 -19.03
C ILE A 135 -9.52 0.81 -17.91
N TYR A 136 -8.65 1.20 -16.98
CA TYR A 136 -9.03 2.07 -15.88
C TYR A 136 -9.02 3.53 -16.33
N ASP A 137 -10.17 4.19 -16.21
CA ASP A 137 -10.32 5.61 -16.51
C ASP A 137 -9.86 6.48 -15.34
N TYR A 138 -8.58 6.84 -15.37
CA TYR A 138 -7.95 7.74 -14.41
C TYR A 138 -8.23 9.23 -14.71
N LYS A 139 -8.93 9.57 -15.80
CA LYS A 139 -9.28 10.96 -16.15
C LYS A 139 -10.64 11.40 -15.56
N GLN A 140 -11.35 10.49 -14.87
CA GLN A 140 -12.58 10.80 -14.12
C GLN A 140 -12.31 11.71 -12.92
N LYS A 141 -13.30 12.55 -12.57
CA LYS A 141 -13.14 13.58 -11.51
C LYS A 141 -13.28 13.09 -10.07
N THR A 142 -13.94 11.96 -9.85
CA THR A 142 -14.37 11.57 -8.49
C THR A 142 -13.99 10.13 -8.18
N ASN A 143 -13.55 9.88 -6.94
CA ASN A 143 -13.25 8.54 -6.44
C ASN A 143 -12.18 7.79 -7.25
N LEU A 144 -11.17 8.52 -7.72
CA LEU A 144 -9.99 7.94 -8.31
C LEU A 144 -9.38 6.90 -7.35
N PHE A 145 -8.97 5.76 -7.90
CA PHE A 145 -8.33 4.65 -7.20
C PHE A 145 -9.18 4.06 -6.05
N ASN A 146 -10.51 4.24 -6.12
CA ASN A 146 -11.45 3.92 -5.05
C ASN A 146 -11.09 4.62 -3.71
N LEU A 147 -10.53 5.82 -3.80
CA LEU A 147 -9.97 6.56 -2.67
C LEU A 147 -11.01 6.90 -1.59
N ASN A 148 -12.29 7.04 -1.90
CA ASN A 148 -13.32 7.27 -0.87
C ASN A 148 -13.34 6.13 0.15
N THR A 149 -13.34 4.90 -0.34
CA THR A 149 -13.33 3.69 0.50
C THR A 149 -12.00 3.56 1.23
N LEU A 150 -10.88 3.73 0.50
CA LEU A 150 -9.54 3.62 1.07
C LEU A 150 -9.29 4.67 2.18
N TYR A 151 -9.65 5.93 1.93
CA TYR A 151 -9.50 7.02 2.88
C TYR A 151 -10.37 6.80 4.13
N THR A 152 -11.62 6.36 3.97
CA THR A 152 -12.51 6.12 5.11
C THR A 152 -11.91 5.15 6.12
N ARG A 153 -11.31 4.05 5.64
CA ARG A 153 -10.65 3.03 6.47
C ARG A 153 -9.43 3.56 7.24
N ASN A 154 -8.78 4.61 6.74
CA ASN A 154 -7.51 5.14 7.26
C ASN A 154 -7.59 6.56 7.83
N SER A 155 -8.75 7.21 7.73
CA SER A 155 -8.97 8.63 8.07
C SER A 155 -8.67 8.97 9.53
N LYS A 156 -8.66 7.97 10.43
CA LYS A 156 -8.33 8.12 11.85
C LYS A 156 -6.82 8.15 12.11
N LYS A 157 -5.98 7.72 11.17
CA LYS A 157 -4.53 7.74 11.33
C LYS A 157 -4.07 9.21 11.31
N PRO A 158 -3.26 9.65 12.28
CA PRO A 158 -2.94 11.06 12.48
C PRO A 158 -2.22 11.69 11.29
N PHE A 159 -1.49 10.90 10.51
CA PHE A 159 -0.81 11.34 9.30
C PHE A 159 -1.67 11.25 8.02
N ILE A 160 -2.83 10.57 8.04
CA ILE A 160 -3.77 10.54 6.89
C ILE A 160 -4.90 11.55 7.08
N LYS A 161 -5.29 11.83 8.33
CA LYS A 161 -6.42 12.70 8.64
C LYS A 161 -6.29 14.06 7.95
N GLY A 162 -7.28 14.40 7.12
CA GLY A 162 -7.32 15.67 6.38
C GLY A 162 -6.42 15.71 5.14
N LYS A 163 -5.71 14.62 4.81
CA LYS A 163 -4.72 14.56 3.73
C LYS A 163 -5.18 13.69 2.55
N LYS A 164 -6.50 13.62 2.34
CA LYS A 164 -7.09 12.84 1.23
C LYS A 164 -6.58 13.30 -0.14
N GLN A 165 -6.55 14.60 -0.39
CA GLN A 165 -6.08 15.13 -1.68
C GLN A 165 -4.61 14.79 -1.93
N TYR A 166 -3.76 14.84 -0.90
CA TYR A 166 -2.34 14.52 -1.07
C TYR A 166 -2.15 13.06 -1.42
N LEU A 167 -2.95 12.18 -0.80
CA LEU A 167 -2.96 10.77 -1.15
C LEU A 167 -3.41 10.57 -2.60
N GLU A 168 -4.44 11.29 -3.07
CA GLU A 168 -4.87 11.24 -4.48
C GLU A 168 -3.77 11.68 -5.44
N ILE A 169 -3.09 12.80 -5.16
CA ILE A 169 -2.00 13.35 -5.97
C ILE A 169 -0.84 12.36 -6.07
N ILE A 170 -0.40 11.79 -4.95
CA ILE A 170 0.66 10.77 -4.94
C ILE A 170 0.24 9.55 -5.75
N MET A 171 -1.00 9.08 -5.58
CA MET A 171 -1.48 7.91 -6.30
C MET A 171 -1.57 8.18 -7.81
N MET A 172 -2.02 9.36 -8.22
CA MET A 172 -2.01 9.76 -9.63
C MET A 172 -0.60 9.80 -10.19
N TYR A 173 0.35 10.39 -9.47
CA TYR A 173 1.75 10.45 -9.89
C TYR A 173 2.31 9.04 -10.12
N ILE A 174 2.15 8.14 -9.13
CA ILE A 174 2.62 6.76 -9.24
C ILE A 174 1.92 6.04 -10.41
N TRP A 175 0.62 6.24 -10.59
CA TRP A 175 -0.12 5.64 -11.68
C TRP A 175 0.46 6.03 -13.04
N LEU A 176 0.67 7.32 -13.28
CA LEU A 176 1.18 7.84 -14.55
C LEU A 176 2.65 7.49 -14.77
N HIS A 177 3.50 7.59 -13.76
CA HIS A 177 4.96 7.45 -13.93
C HIS A 177 5.51 6.05 -13.66
N SER A 178 4.71 5.12 -13.11
CA SER A 178 5.20 3.77 -12.76
C SER A 178 4.29 2.63 -13.23
N ILE A 179 3.03 2.88 -13.60
CA ILE A 179 2.07 1.81 -13.92
C ILE A 179 1.55 1.92 -15.36
N TRP A 180 1.03 3.09 -15.74
CA TRP A 180 0.34 3.27 -17.01
C TRP A 180 1.22 3.98 -18.06
N GLY A 181 1.96 5.01 -17.66
CA GLY A 181 2.63 5.94 -18.57
C GLY A 181 1.90 7.28 -18.66
N ASP A 182 2.64 8.36 -18.84
CA ASP A 182 2.10 9.72 -19.03
C ASP A 182 2.21 10.18 -20.49
N GLU A 183 1.78 9.34 -21.43
CA GLU A 183 2.00 9.57 -22.88
C GLU A 183 1.31 10.84 -23.41
N ASP A 184 0.23 11.28 -22.76
CA ASP A 184 -0.53 12.47 -23.13
C ASP A 184 -0.09 13.75 -22.38
N ASN A 185 0.95 13.70 -21.54
CA ASN A 185 1.31 14.75 -20.56
C ASN A 185 0.10 15.15 -19.69
N TYR A 186 -0.65 14.16 -19.21
CA TYR A 186 -1.87 14.39 -18.42
C TYR A 186 -1.56 14.89 -17.01
N TRP A 187 -0.34 14.67 -16.50
CA TRP A 187 0.06 15.10 -15.16
C TRP A 187 -0.19 16.61 -14.92
N ASP A 188 0.24 17.46 -15.85
CA ASP A 188 0.11 18.92 -15.74
C ASP A 188 -1.37 19.33 -15.71
N GLU A 189 -2.19 18.76 -16.59
CA GLU A 189 -3.65 18.99 -16.62
C GLU A 189 -4.32 18.56 -15.30
N TYR A 190 -3.88 17.44 -14.73
CA TYR A 190 -4.38 16.95 -13.45
C TYR A 190 -4.01 17.88 -12.29
N MET A 191 -2.76 18.36 -12.25
CA MET A 191 -2.27 19.25 -11.19
C MET A 191 -2.99 20.61 -11.21
N ASP A 192 -3.21 21.18 -12.39
CA ASP A 192 -3.96 22.44 -12.58
C ASP A 192 -5.40 22.37 -12.06
N LYS A 193 -6.01 21.18 -12.08
CA LYS A 193 -7.35 20.94 -11.55
C LYS A 193 -7.35 20.64 -10.05
N SER A 194 -6.28 20.07 -9.54
CA SER A 194 -6.18 19.54 -8.17
C SER A 194 -5.66 20.55 -7.14
N ILE A 195 -4.97 21.60 -7.59
CA ILE A 195 -4.37 22.66 -6.75
C ILE A 195 -5.23 23.92 -6.67
N LYS A 196 -6.36 23.98 -7.38
CA LYS A 196 -7.36 25.07 -7.25
C LYS A 196 -8.24 24.91 -6.01
#